data_AF-A0A1G2JD97-F1
#
_entry.id   AF-A0A1G2JD97-F1
#
_cell.length_a   1.000
_cell.length_b   1.000
_cell.length_c   1.000
_cell.angle_alpha   90.00
_cell.angle_beta   90.00
_cell.angle_gamma   90.00
#
_symmetry.space_group_name_H-M   'P 1'
#
loop_
_entity.id
_entity.type
_entity.pdbx_description
1 polymer ?
#
loop_
_entity_poly.entity_id
_entity_poly.type
_entity_poly.pdbx_seq_one_letter_code
_entity_poly.pdbx_strand_id
1 'polypeptide(L)'
;MSDCIFCKIANGEMPSVKIWEDEKFLAILDINPNTEGMTLVLPKEHFDSDAFLMSEKDYLELMLASKKISEIIKKGLNVNRVAMVMEGMGVNHVHIKLYPLYGIEKEFEEIWTKEKVFFKEYQGYISTQLGPQANIEDLKKIAEEIKNNQ
;
A
#
# COMPACT_ATOMS: atom_id res chain seq x y z
N MET A 1 2.03 21.54 5.00
CA MET A 1 0.61 21.17 5.16
C MET A 1 -0.35 21.88 4.19
N SER A 2 -0.14 23.16 3.82
CA SER A 2 -1.07 23.92 2.95
C SER A 2 -1.40 23.29 1.59
N ASP A 3 -0.54 22.42 1.07
CA ASP A 3 -0.65 21.86 -0.28
C ASP A 3 -0.85 20.34 -0.34
N CYS A 4 -1.07 19.67 0.80
CA CYS A 4 -1.35 18.23 0.79
C CYS A 4 -2.74 17.95 0.21
N ILE A 5 -2.80 17.23 -0.91
CA ILE A 5 -4.07 16.87 -1.56
C ILE A 5 -4.95 15.97 -0.68
N PHE A 6 -4.36 15.08 0.12
CA PHE A 6 -5.12 14.19 1.00
C PHE A 6 -5.68 14.93 2.22
N CYS A 7 -5.01 15.96 2.73
CA CYS A 7 -5.61 16.86 3.72
C CYS A 7 -6.83 17.59 3.14
N LYS A 8 -6.72 18.11 1.91
CA LYS A 8 -7.85 18.77 1.23
C LYS A 8 -9.03 17.82 1.02
N ILE A 9 -8.75 16.56 0.66
CA ILE A 9 -9.80 15.54 0.56
C ILE A 9 -10.41 15.22 1.93
N ALA A 10 -9.58 15.04 2.97
CA ALA A 10 -10.04 14.75 4.32
C ALA A 10 -10.91 15.88 4.91
N ASN A 11 -10.60 17.13 4.57
CA ASN A 11 -11.37 18.32 4.97
C ASN A 11 -12.60 18.59 4.07
N GLY A 12 -12.80 17.82 2.99
CA GLY A 12 -13.89 18.05 2.03
C GLY A 12 -13.69 19.24 1.09
N GLU A 13 -12.46 19.77 1.00
CA GLU A 13 -12.08 20.87 0.10
C GLU A 13 -11.85 20.38 -1.34
N MET A 14 -11.62 19.08 -1.53
CA MET A 14 -11.48 18.43 -2.83
C MET A 14 -12.42 17.22 -2.94
N PRO A 15 -13.00 16.96 -4.13
CA PRO A 15 -13.89 15.82 -4.32
C PRO A 15 -13.11 14.50 -4.28
N SER A 16 -13.77 13.46 -3.80
CA SER A 16 -13.27 12.08 -3.83
C SER A 16 -14.45 11.10 -3.85
N VAL A 17 -14.22 9.89 -4.37
CA VAL A 17 -15.22 8.82 -4.33
C VAL A 17 -14.98 7.97 -3.09
N LYS A 18 -15.66 8.32 -1.99
CA LYS A 18 -15.55 7.64 -0.70
C LYS A 18 -16.33 6.34 -0.68
N ILE A 19 -15.69 5.26 -0.23
CA ILE A 19 -16.36 3.96 0.00
C ILE A 19 -16.58 3.70 1.50
N TRP A 20 -15.82 4.37 2.36
CA TRP A 20 -15.94 4.27 3.80
C TRP A 20 -15.22 5.45 4.48
N GLU A 21 -15.70 5.83 5.66
CA GLU A 21 -15.13 6.88 6.50
C GLU A 21 -15.52 6.61 7.96
N ASP A 22 -14.63 6.95 8.90
CA ASP A 22 -14.95 7.09 10.31
C ASP A 22 -14.37 8.39 10.90
N GLU A 23 -14.27 8.50 12.21
CA GLU A 23 -13.75 9.70 12.87
C GLU A 23 -12.28 10.00 12.51
N LYS A 24 -11.47 8.98 12.22
CA LYS A 24 -10.02 9.10 12.03
C LYS A 24 -9.55 8.79 10.62
N PHE A 25 -10.26 7.95 9.88
CA PHE A 25 -9.80 7.37 8.63
C PHE A 25 -10.81 7.56 7.50
N LEU A 26 -10.28 7.49 6.28
CA LEU A 26 -10.96 7.62 5.01
C LEU A 26 -10.54 6.45 4.12
N ALA A 27 -11.49 5.88 3.38
CA ALA A 27 -11.20 5.02 2.23
C ALA A 27 -11.84 5.59 0.96
N ILE A 28 -11.01 5.88 -0.05
CA ILE A 28 -11.42 6.44 -1.34
C ILE A 28 -10.95 5.57 -2.50
N LEU A 29 -11.67 5.56 -3.60
CA LEU A 29 -11.15 4.99 -4.85
C LEU A 29 -10.04 5.88 -5.39
N ASP A 30 -8.95 5.27 -5.86
CA ASP A 30 -7.92 5.98 -6.60
C ASP A 30 -8.50 6.44 -7.95
N ILE A 31 -8.21 7.68 -8.33
CA ILE A 31 -8.66 8.26 -9.61
C ILE A 31 -7.85 7.75 -10.81
N ASN A 32 -6.64 7.24 -10.56
CA ASN A 32 -5.75 6.63 -11.55
C ASN A 32 -5.48 5.16 -11.18
N PRO A 33 -6.51 4.30 -11.13
CA PRO A 33 -6.36 2.95 -10.62
C PRO A 33 -5.60 2.05 -11.62
N ASN A 34 -4.73 1.17 -11.12
CA ASN A 34 -4.09 0.13 -11.95
C ASN A 34 -4.84 -1.21 -11.95
N THR A 35 -5.90 -1.33 -11.15
CA THR A 35 -6.88 -2.42 -11.13
C THR A 35 -8.23 -1.84 -10.71
N GLU A 36 -9.33 -2.39 -11.22
CA GLU A 36 -10.66 -1.92 -10.85
C GLU A 36 -10.85 -1.99 -9.32
N GLY A 37 -11.39 -0.92 -8.74
CA GLY A 37 -11.60 -0.84 -7.28
C GLY A 37 -10.33 -0.59 -6.45
N MET A 38 -9.19 -0.25 -7.06
CA MET A 38 -8.02 0.22 -6.32
C MET A 38 -8.43 1.34 -5.35
N THR A 39 -8.11 1.14 -4.06
CA THR A 39 -8.59 1.98 -2.96
C THR A 39 -7.42 2.49 -2.14
N LEU A 40 -7.46 3.76 -1.75
CA LEU A 40 -6.53 4.38 -0.82
C LEU A 40 -7.19 4.47 0.56
N VAL A 41 -6.52 3.93 1.58
CA VAL A 41 -6.90 4.08 3.00
C VAL A 41 -5.91 5.02 3.67
N LEU A 42 -6.40 6.11 4.24
CA LEU A 42 -5.56 7.15 4.82
C LEU A 42 -6.18 7.77 6.09
N PRO A 43 -5.37 8.24 7.05
CA PRO A 43 -5.84 9.02 8.17
C PRO A 43 -6.27 10.41 7.70
N LYS A 44 -7.27 10.99 8.37
CA LYS A 44 -7.69 12.39 8.17
C LYS A 44 -6.63 13.36 8.67
N GLU A 45 -5.97 13.02 9.77
CA GLU A 45 -4.79 13.71 10.25
C GLU A 45 -3.60 13.46 9.30
N HIS A 46 -2.75 14.47 9.15
CA HIS A 46 -1.58 14.40 8.31
C HIS A 46 -0.40 13.79 9.06
N PHE A 47 0.11 12.69 8.52
CA PHE A 47 1.39 12.10 8.90
C PHE A 47 2.29 12.09 7.67
N ASP A 48 3.61 12.10 7.87
CA ASP A 48 4.57 11.91 6.79
C ASP A 48 4.27 10.61 6.03
N SER A 49 4.58 10.56 4.73
CA SER A 49 4.36 9.38 3.91
C SER A 49 5.16 8.16 4.35
N ASP A 50 6.28 8.34 5.05
CA ASP A 50 6.96 7.24 5.72
C ASP A 50 6.17 6.79 6.96
N ALA A 51 5.38 5.73 6.78
CA ALA A 51 4.51 5.20 7.82
C ALA A 51 5.25 4.70 9.05
N PHE A 52 6.56 4.40 8.95
CA PHE A 52 7.35 3.96 10.09
C PHE A 52 7.73 5.11 11.03
N LEU A 53 7.44 6.36 10.65
CA LEU A 53 7.53 7.54 11.52
C LEU A 53 6.27 7.76 12.37
N MET A 54 5.18 7.03 12.09
CA MET A 54 3.95 7.11 12.90
C MET A 54 4.17 6.53 14.30
N SER A 55 3.34 6.95 15.25
CA SER A 55 3.27 6.27 16.54
C SER A 55 2.77 4.83 16.35
N GLU A 56 3.20 3.90 17.22
CA GLU A 56 2.74 2.51 17.18
C GLU A 56 1.21 2.40 17.18
N LYS A 57 0.56 3.25 17.98
CA LYS A 57 -0.91 3.31 18.06
C LYS A 57 -1.53 3.68 16.72
N ASP A 58 -1.09 4.77 16.10
CA ASP A 58 -1.70 5.26 14.85
C ASP A 58 -1.41 4.31 13.69
N TYR A 59 -0.21 3.72 13.66
CA TYR A 59 0.14 2.67 12.69
C TYR A 59 -0.80 1.47 12.80
N LEU A 60 -1.01 0.94 14.01
CA LEU A 60 -1.89 -0.20 14.24
C LEU A 60 -3.35 0.11 13.89
N GLU A 61 -3.84 1.30 14.24
CA GLU A 61 -5.20 1.73 13.89
C GLU A 61 -5.39 1.82 12.35
N LEU A 62 -4.40 2.35 11.61
CA LEU A 62 -4.41 2.41 10.14
C LEU A 62 -4.44 1.00 9.49
N MET A 63 -3.68 0.05 10.06
CA MET A 63 -3.69 -1.34 9.60
C MET A 63 -5.03 -2.03 9.85
N LEU A 64 -5.66 -1.77 11.00
CA LEU A 64 -7.00 -2.30 11.32
C LEU A 64 -8.07 -1.72 10.39
N ALA A 65 -8.01 -0.41 10.11
CA ALA A 65 -8.88 0.22 9.12
C ALA A 65 -8.72 -0.47 7.75
N SER A 66 -7.48 -0.66 7.28
CA SER A 66 -7.22 -1.29 5.99
C SER A 66 -7.67 -2.75 5.91
N LYS A 67 -7.55 -3.51 6.99
CA LYS A 67 -8.12 -4.86 7.10
C LYS A 67 -9.65 -4.84 6.96
N LYS A 68 -10.34 -3.88 7.58
CA LYS A 68 -11.80 -3.73 7.42
C LYS A 68 -12.17 -3.41 5.97
N ILE A 69 -11.43 -2.50 5.34
CA ILE A 69 -11.68 -2.10 3.96
C ILE A 69 -11.44 -3.24 2.97
N SER A 70 -10.43 -4.07 3.18
CA SER A 70 -10.20 -5.22 2.30
C SER A 70 -11.40 -6.19 2.31
N GLU A 71 -12.08 -6.37 3.45
CA GLU A 71 -13.32 -7.17 3.51
C GLU A 71 -14.50 -6.53 2.78
N ILE A 72 -14.63 -5.20 2.84
CA ILE A 72 -15.66 -4.45 2.11
C ILE A 72 -15.43 -4.60 0.61
N ILE A 73 -14.19 -4.42 0.15
CA ILE A 73 -13.79 -4.55 -1.25
C ILE A 73 -14.03 -5.97 -1.77
N LYS A 74 -13.60 -7.00 -1.03
CA LYS A 74 -13.83 -8.41 -1.41
C LYS A 74 -15.29 -8.70 -1.65
N LYS A 75 -16.18 -8.26 -0.75
CA LYS A 75 -17.63 -8.45 -0.87
C LYS A 75 -18.22 -7.63 -2.01
N GLY A 76 -17.84 -6.37 -2.12
CA GLY A 76 -18.40 -5.44 -3.11
C GLY A 76 -18.03 -5.78 -4.55
N LEU A 77 -16.82 -6.31 -4.77
CA LEU A 77 -16.29 -6.62 -6.10
C LEU A 77 -16.21 -8.12 -6.39
N ASN A 78 -16.69 -8.95 -5.46
CA ASN A 78 -16.66 -10.41 -5.56
C ASN A 78 -15.25 -10.97 -5.89
N VAL A 79 -14.22 -10.43 -5.21
CA VAL A 79 -12.84 -10.91 -5.31
C VAL A 79 -12.46 -11.70 -4.06
N ASN A 80 -11.65 -12.75 -4.23
CA ASN A 80 -11.24 -13.60 -3.11
C ASN A 80 -10.07 -12.99 -2.33
N ARG A 81 -9.25 -12.14 -2.97
CA ARG A 81 -8.03 -11.57 -2.38
C ARG A 81 -7.88 -10.08 -2.73
N VAL A 82 -7.24 -9.36 -1.82
CA VAL A 82 -6.86 -7.95 -1.97
C VAL A 82 -5.40 -7.84 -1.53
N ALA A 83 -4.53 -7.35 -2.40
CA ALA A 83 -3.15 -7.03 -2.04
C ALA A 83 -3.08 -5.67 -1.36
N MET A 84 -2.03 -5.47 -0.56
CA MET A 84 -1.79 -4.25 0.19
C MET A 84 -0.38 -3.75 -0.10
N VAL A 85 -0.23 -2.46 -0.38
CA VAL A 85 1.06 -1.80 -0.51
C VAL A 85 1.06 -0.51 0.30
N MET A 86 2.14 -0.30 1.04
CA MET A 86 2.47 0.94 1.71
C MET A 86 3.85 1.34 1.22
N GLU A 87 3.89 2.27 0.27
CA GLU A 87 5.11 2.62 -0.47
C GLU A 87 5.81 3.87 0.08
N GLY A 88 5.03 4.81 0.63
CA GLY A 88 5.55 6.08 1.13
C GLY A 88 5.95 7.10 0.06
N MET A 89 5.51 6.90 -1.19
CA MET A 89 5.85 7.78 -2.32
C MET A 89 4.59 8.33 -3.03
N GLY A 90 4.77 9.36 -3.85
CA GLY A 90 3.71 10.00 -4.65
C GLY A 90 3.08 11.21 -3.95
N VAL A 91 2.47 11.01 -2.78
CA VAL A 91 1.91 12.08 -1.95
C VAL A 91 2.52 11.98 -0.56
N ASN A 92 3.10 13.08 -0.06
CA ASN A 92 3.56 13.14 1.32
C ASN A 92 2.36 13.24 2.28
N HIS A 93 1.68 12.12 2.48
CA HIS A 93 0.65 11.86 3.47
C HIS A 93 0.44 10.36 3.51
N VAL A 94 0.64 9.71 4.66
CA VAL A 94 0.59 8.24 4.75
C VAL A 94 -0.70 7.65 4.17
N HIS A 95 -0.57 6.64 3.32
CA HIS A 95 -1.72 5.97 2.72
C HIS A 95 -1.37 4.53 2.35
N ILE A 96 -2.35 3.64 2.53
CA ILE A 96 -2.28 2.25 2.11
C ILE A 96 -3.05 2.10 0.80
N LYS A 97 -2.40 1.51 -0.20
CA LYS A 97 -3.00 1.15 -1.48
C LYS A 97 -3.50 -0.30 -1.40
N LEU A 98 -4.80 -0.49 -1.59
CA LEU A 98 -5.46 -1.80 -1.65
C LEU A 98 -5.81 -2.14 -3.09
N TYR A 99 -5.41 -3.33 -3.53
CA TYR A 99 -5.56 -3.80 -4.91
C TYR A 99 -6.40 -5.07 -4.96
N PRO A 100 -7.67 -4.99 -5.40
CA PRO A 100 -8.45 -6.17 -5.78
C PRO A 100 -7.69 -7.09 -6.74
N LEU A 101 -7.59 -8.37 -6.40
CA LEU A 101 -7.00 -9.38 -7.26
C LEU A 101 -8.11 -10.20 -7.92
N TYR A 102 -8.46 -9.82 -9.14
CA TYR A 102 -9.46 -10.50 -9.95
C TYR A 102 -8.93 -11.82 -10.54
N GLY A 103 -9.85 -12.76 -10.79
CA GLY A 103 -9.52 -14.05 -11.40
C GLY A 103 -8.72 -15.00 -10.50
N ILE A 104 -8.65 -14.72 -9.20
CA ILE A 104 -7.99 -15.58 -8.21
C ILE A 104 -9.02 -16.45 -7.52
N GLU A 105 -8.76 -17.75 -7.46
CA GLU A 105 -9.59 -18.71 -6.74
C GLU A 105 -9.45 -18.59 -5.21
N LYS A 106 -10.38 -19.24 -4.49
CA LYS A 106 -10.36 -19.25 -3.01
C LYS A 106 -9.16 -20.00 -2.47
N GLU A 107 -8.89 -21.17 -3.05
CA GLU A 107 -7.75 -21.99 -2.67
C GLU A 107 -6.45 -21.32 -3.10
N PHE A 108 -5.39 -21.60 -2.37
CA PHE A 108 -4.07 -21.07 -2.72
C PHE A 108 -3.51 -21.79 -3.94
N GLU A 109 -3.08 -21.01 -4.92
CA GLU A 109 -2.33 -21.49 -6.09
C GLU A 109 -1.12 -20.59 -6.32
N GLU A 110 -0.02 -21.19 -6.77
CA GLU A 110 1.17 -20.44 -7.12
C GLU A 110 1.00 -19.80 -8.50
N ILE A 111 1.05 -18.46 -8.54
CA ILE A 111 0.98 -17.69 -9.77
C ILE A 111 2.25 -16.83 -9.86
N TRP A 112 3.09 -17.16 -10.84
CA TRP A 112 4.38 -16.49 -11.05
C TRP A 112 4.39 -15.72 -12.38
N THR A 113 4.94 -14.51 -12.36
CA THR A 113 5.37 -13.83 -13.59
C THR A 113 6.51 -14.61 -14.25
N LYS A 114 6.55 -14.64 -15.59
CA LYS A 114 7.65 -15.22 -16.36
C LYS A 114 8.88 -14.31 -16.37
N GLU A 115 8.65 -13.00 -16.35
CA GLU A 115 9.70 -11.99 -16.41
C GLU A 115 10.32 -11.78 -15.04
N LYS A 116 11.64 -11.57 -15.05
CA LYS A 116 12.41 -11.23 -13.87
C LYS A 116 12.96 -9.82 -14.00
N VAL A 117 12.87 -9.05 -12.92
CA VAL A 117 13.33 -7.65 -12.89
C VAL A 117 14.18 -7.41 -11.64
N PHE A 118 15.22 -6.58 -11.78
CA PHE A 118 16.04 -6.13 -10.66
C PHE A 118 16.45 -4.69 -10.87
N PHE A 119 16.21 -3.87 -9.85
CA PHE A 119 16.58 -2.47 -9.84
C PHE A 119 17.35 -2.18 -8.55
N LYS A 120 18.55 -1.61 -8.67
CA LYS A 120 19.33 -1.15 -7.50
C LYS A 120 18.79 0.17 -6.96
N GLU A 121 18.29 1.02 -7.84
CA GLU A 121 17.75 2.34 -7.51
C GLU A 121 16.23 2.32 -7.65
N TYR A 122 15.55 3.15 -6.85
CA TYR A 122 14.08 3.25 -6.87
C TYR A 122 13.59 3.80 -8.22
N GLN A 123 12.63 3.12 -8.84
CA GLN A 123 12.15 3.43 -10.19
C GLN A 123 10.91 4.34 -10.22
N GLY A 124 10.47 4.85 -9.07
CA GLY A 124 9.14 5.50 -8.94
C GLY A 124 8.00 4.53 -8.67
N TYR A 125 8.31 3.24 -8.50
CA TYR A 125 7.39 2.19 -8.06
C TYR A 125 8.16 1.05 -7.39
N ILE A 126 7.47 0.23 -6.60
CA ILE A 126 7.96 -1.08 -6.15
C ILE A 126 7.25 -2.20 -6.89
N SER A 127 7.92 -3.34 -7.02
CA SER A 127 7.38 -4.53 -7.70
C SER A 127 7.57 -5.76 -6.82
N THR A 128 6.58 -6.66 -6.84
CA THR A 128 6.66 -7.99 -6.23
C THR A 128 7.14 -9.05 -7.22
N GLN A 129 7.45 -8.67 -8.46
CA GLN A 129 8.07 -9.57 -9.43
C GLN A 129 9.43 -10.04 -8.93
N LEU A 130 9.77 -11.30 -9.22
CA LEU A 130 11.05 -11.87 -8.82
C LEU A 130 12.21 -11.27 -9.62
N GLY A 131 13.37 -11.16 -8.98
CA GLY A 131 14.64 -10.92 -9.67
C GLY A 131 15.34 -12.20 -10.11
N PRO A 132 16.46 -12.09 -10.86
CA PRO A 132 17.39 -13.19 -11.02
C PRO A 132 17.90 -13.68 -9.66
N GLN A 133 18.28 -14.95 -9.58
CA GLN A 133 18.84 -15.51 -8.35
C GLN A 133 20.14 -14.78 -7.98
N ALA A 134 20.18 -14.22 -6.77
CA ALA A 134 21.36 -13.53 -6.26
C ALA A 134 22.47 -14.52 -5.85
N ASN A 135 23.71 -14.04 -5.85
CA ASN A 135 24.86 -14.78 -5.32
C ASN A 135 24.78 -14.83 -3.78
N ILE A 136 24.91 -16.03 -3.21
CA ILE A 136 24.79 -16.26 -1.76
C ILE A 136 25.86 -15.51 -0.96
N GLU A 137 27.09 -15.39 -1.45
CA GLU A 137 28.14 -14.67 -0.75
C GLU A 137 27.88 -13.16 -0.73
N ASP A 138 27.31 -12.61 -1.80
CA ASP A 138 26.90 -11.20 -1.81
C ASP A 138 25.71 -10.95 -0.87
N LEU A 139 24.75 -11.89 -0.80
CA LEU A 139 23.66 -11.83 0.19
C LEU A 139 24.18 -11.86 1.64
N LYS A 140 25.22 -12.66 1.93
CA LYS A 140 25.83 -12.69 3.26
C LYS A 140 26.47 -11.34 3.63
N LYS A 141 27.20 -10.71 2.69
CA LYS A 141 27.78 -9.38 2.92
C LYS A 141 26.71 -8.33 3.20
N ILE A 142 25.64 -8.29 2.37
CA ILE A 142 24.51 -7.37 2.60
C ILE A 142 23.86 -7.63 3.97
N ALA A 143 23.70 -8.89 4.36
CA ALA A 143 23.15 -9.23 5.67
C ALA A 143 24.03 -8.77 6.84
N GLU A 144 25.36 -8.84 6.70
CA GLU A 144 26.31 -8.30 7.68
C GLU A 144 26.22 -6.78 7.76
N GLU A 145 26.18 -6.08 6.63
CA GLU A 145 25.99 -4.63 6.56
C GLU A 145 24.72 -4.18 7.27
N ILE A 146 23.59 -4.86 7.05
CA ILE A 146 22.31 -4.53 7.72
C ILE A 146 22.41 -4.75 9.23
N LYS A 147 22.99 -5.85 9.68
CA LYS A 147 23.08 -6.20 11.11
C LYS A 147 24.04 -5.32 11.90
N ASN A 148 25.10 -4.83 11.26
CA ASN A 148 26.07 -3.94 11.92
C ASN A 148 25.51 -2.56 12.27
N ASN A 149 24.32 -2.22 11.76
CA ASN A 149 23.62 -0.96 12.02
C ASN A 149 22.49 -1.10 13.07
N GLN A 150 22.45 -2.20 13.82
CA GLN A 150 21.49 -2.44 14.92
C GLN A 150 22.02 -1.98 16.27
#